data_AF-A0A401P8V9-F1
#
_entry.id   AF-A0A401P8V9-F1
#
_cell.length_a   1.000
_cell.length_b   1.000
_cell.length_c   1.000
_cell.angle_alpha   90.00
_cell.angle_beta   90.00
_cell.angle_gamma   90.00
#
_symmetry.space_group_name_H-M   'P 1'
#
loop_
_entity.id
_entity.type
_entity.pdbx_description
1 polymer ?
#
loop_
_entity_poly.entity_id
_entity_poly.type
_entity_poly.pdbx_seq_one_letter_code
_entity_poly.pdbx_strand_id
1 'polypeptide(L)'
;MISDSQRFLGFQEDQAERDKKVLEVVRSNYDTLTLKLQDGLDQYERYSEQPKEAAFFKELVRSISLNVRKNLAVNTLSQEILLKEFSTIS
;
A
#
# COMPACT_ATOMS: atom_id res chain seq x y z
N MET A 1 -25.87 -5.84 -55.82
CA MET A 1 -25.12 -6.61 -54.81
C MET A 1 -23.72 -6.04 -54.77
N ILE A 2 -23.26 -5.51 -53.63
CA ILE A 2 -21.88 -5.02 -53.49
C ILE A 2 -20.96 -6.24 -53.59
N SER A 3 -19.94 -6.18 -54.45
CA SER A 3 -19.00 -7.29 -54.63
C SER A 3 -18.13 -7.47 -53.39
N ASP A 4 -17.73 -8.71 -53.07
CA ASP A 4 -16.90 -9.02 -51.90
C ASP A 4 -15.58 -8.22 -51.89
N SER A 5 -15.04 -7.88 -53.06
CA SER A 5 -13.87 -7.01 -53.21
C SER A 5 -14.13 -5.58 -52.71
N GLN A 6 -15.33 -5.02 -52.91
CA GLN A 6 -15.68 -3.69 -52.39
C GLN A 6 -15.93 -3.72 -50.88
N ARG A 7 -16.44 -4.83 -50.35
CA ARG A 7 -16.60 -5.04 -48.91
C ARG A 7 -15.25 -5.17 -48.18
N PHE A 8 -14.27 -5.82 -48.81
CA PHE A 8 -12.91 -5.95 -48.28
C PHE A 8 -12.16 -4.61 -48.28
N LEU A 9 -12.28 -3.82 -49.36
CA LEU A 9 -11.70 -2.48 -49.43
C LEU A 9 -12.30 -1.53 -48.39
N GLY A 10 -13.62 -1.54 -48.20
CA GLY A 10 -14.28 -0.75 -47.16
C GLY A 10 -13.77 -1.10 -45.75
N PHE A 11 -13.55 -2.39 -45.46
CA PHE A 11 -12.98 -2.81 -44.18
C PHE A 11 -11.52 -2.34 -43.99
N GLN A 12 -10.74 -2.29 -45.06
CA GLN A 12 -9.35 -1.84 -45.01
C GLN A 12 -9.26 -0.31 -44.84
N GLU A 13 -10.18 0.43 -45.46
CA GLU A 13 -10.33 1.89 -45.31
C GLU A 13 -10.81 2.27 -43.90
N ASP A 14 -11.77 1.53 -43.35
CA ASP A 14 -12.24 1.68 -41.96
C ASP A 14 -11.12 1.45 -40.94
N GLN A 15 -10.24 0.46 -41.18
CA GLN A 15 -9.06 0.24 -40.32
C GLN A 15 -8.07 1.39 -40.42
N ALA A 16 -7.77 1.87 -41.64
CA ALA A 16 -6.86 2.99 -41.83
C ALA A 16 -7.35 4.28 -41.14
N GLU A 17 -8.67 4.52 -41.15
CA GLU A 17 -9.25 5.68 -40.46
C GLU A 17 -9.21 5.55 -38.94
N ARG A 18 -9.42 4.33 -38.41
CA ARG A 18 -9.25 4.05 -36.97
C ARG A 18 -7.82 4.27 -36.52
N ASP A 19 -6.84 3.80 -37.28
CA ASP A 19 -5.42 3.95 -36.96
C ASP A 19 -5.00 5.42 -36.95
N LYS A 20 -5.47 6.21 -37.93
CA LYS A 20 -5.26 7.68 -37.95
C LYS A 20 -5.83 8.34 -36.70
N LYS A 21 -7.07 7.99 -36.32
CA LYS A 21 -7.73 8.55 -35.15
C LYS A 21 -7.01 8.19 -33.84
N VAL A 22 -6.54 6.94 -33.72
CA VAL A 22 -5.72 6.51 -32.58
C VAL A 22 -4.40 7.29 -32.53
N LEU A 23 -3.71 7.43 -33.68
CA LEU A 23 -2.47 8.22 -33.77
C LEU A 23 -2.68 9.70 -33.42
N GLU A 24 -3.79 10.28 -33.83
CA GLU A 24 -4.16 11.66 -33.50
C GLU A 24 -4.39 11.83 -31.99
N VAL A 25 -5.10 10.90 -31.35
CA VAL A 25 -5.30 10.89 -29.90
C VAL A 25 -3.97 10.73 -29.16
N VAL A 26 -3.10 9.83 -29.61
CA VAL A 26 -1.79 9.61 -28.98
C VAL A 26 -0.87 10.83 -29.15
N ARG A 27 -0.87 11.49 -30.32
CA ARG A 27 -0.07 12.71 -30.56
C ARG A 27 -0.59 13.91 -29.77
N SER A 28 -1.91 14.13 -29.76
CA SER A 28 -2.53 15.24 -29.02
C SER A 28 -2.38 15.12 -27.51
N ASN A 29 -2.25 13.89 -27.01
CA ASN A 29 -2.04 13.60 -25.61
C ASN A 29 -0.60 13.15 -25.32
N TYR A 30 0.35 13.34 -26.22
CA TYR A 30 1.72 12.84 -26.03
C TYR A 30 2.39 13.46 -24.78
N ASP A 31 2.11 14.74 -24.52
CA ASP A 31 2.62 15.48 -23.36
C ASP A 31 1.95 15.08 -22.03
N THR A 32 0.76 14.47 -22.07
CA THR A 32 -0.01 14.02 -20.90
C THR A 32 0.07 12.51 -20.66
N LEU A 33 0.26 11.71 -21.72
CA LEU A 33 0.53 10.26 -21.65
C LEU A 33 1.98 9.94 -21.29
N THR A 34 2.90 10.89 -21.45
CA THR A 34 4.25 10.73 -20.92
C THR A 34 4.12 10.52 -19.42
N LEU A 35 4.56 9.36 -18.92
CA LEU A 35 4.75 9.10 -17.49
C LEU A 35 5.67 10.21 -16.94
N LYS A 36 5.08 11.26 -16.40
CA LYS A 36 5.84 12.33 -15.75
C LYS A 36 6.32 11.76 -14.43
N LEU A 37 7.64 11.66 -14.29
CA LEU A 37 8.23 11.52 -12.97
C LEU A 37 7.72 12.69 -12.12
N GLN A 38 7.21 12.39 -10.94
CA GLN A 38 6.75 13.43 -10.03
C GLN A 38 7.91 14.39 -9.74
N ASP A 39 7.65 15.70 -9.82
CA ASP A 39 8.66 16.69 -9.46
C ASP A 39 9.04 16.51 -7.97
N GLY A 40 10.33 16.61 -7.67
CA GLY A 40 10.83 16.50 -6.30
C GLY A 40 11.03 15.07 -5.79
N LEU A 41 11.21 14.07 -6.67
CA LEU A 41 11.57 12.71 -6.23
C LEU A 41 12.88 12.64 -5.42
N ASP A 42 13.78 13.61 -5.61
CA ASP A 42 15.01 13.82 -4.84
C ASP A 42 14.76 14.35 -3.41
N GLN A 43 13.58 14.94 -3.16
CA GLN A 43 13.16 15.43 -1.84
C GLN A 43 12.71 14.29 -0.92
N TYR A 44 12.31 13.16 -1.48
CA TYR A 44 11.93 12.00 -0.68
C TYR A 44 13.18 11.29 -0.17
N GLU A 45 13.16 10.92 1.11
CA GLU A 45 14.21 10.07 1.65
C GLU A 45 14.22 8.75 0.88
N ARG A 46 15.41 8.33 0.44
CA ARG A 46 15.59 7.07 -0.28
C ARG A 46 15.05 5.94 0.59
N TYR A 47 14.32 5.02 -0.04
CA TYR A 47 13.86 3.80 0.63
C TYR A 47 15.04 3.11 1.32
N SER A 48 14.91 2.87 2.62
CA SER A 48 15.84 2.10 3.43
C SER A 48 15.11 0.91 4.01
N GLU A 49 15.65 -0.29 3.80
CA GLU A 49 15.12 -1.52 4.41
C GLU A 49 15.22 -1.49 5.94
N GLN A 50 16.15 -0.69 6.49
CA GLN A 50 16.26 -0.41 7.91
C GLN A 50 16.06 1.10 8.14
N PRO A 51 14.81 1.57 8.33
CA PRO A 51 14.56 2.95 8.70
C PRO A 51 15.21 3.23 10.07
N LYS A 52 15.69 4.46 10.27
CA LYS A 52 16.40 4.89 11.50
C LYS A 52 15.53 4.67 12.74
N GLU A 53 14.23 4.78 12.56
CA GLU A 53 13.19 4.65 13.58
C GLU A 53 12.90 3.18 13.94
N ALA A 54 13.38 2.20 13.17
CA ALA A 54 13.13 0.77 13.44
C ALA A 54 13.59 0.35 14.85
N ALA A 55 14.75 0.86 15.29
CA ALA A 55 15.26 0.60 16.63
C ALA A 55 14.36 1.20 17.72
N PHE A 56 13.83 2.41 17.49
CA PHE A 56 12.90 3.09 18.39
C PHE A 56 11.61 2.27 18.56
N PHE A 57 10.97 1.87 17.45
CA PHE A 57 9.73 1.09 17.50
C PHE A 57 9.94 -0.28 18.15
N LYS A 58 11.09 -0.92 17.89
CA LYS A 58 11.44 -2.19 18.54
C LYS A 58 11.52 -2.06 20.06
N GLU A 59 12.20 -1.03 20.57
CA GLU A 59 12.31 -0.84 22.03
C GLU A 59 10.97 -0.40 22.65
N LEU A 60 10.17 0.42 21.94
CA LEU A 60 8.83 0.80 22.37
C LEU A 60 7.93 -0.42 22.57
N VAL A 61 7.85 -1.31 21.57
CA VAL A 61 7.07 -2.55 21.65
C VAL A 61 7.58 -3.44 22.78
N ARG A 62 8.90 -3.54 22.96
CA ARG A 62 9.51 -4.31 24.06
C ARG A 62 9.11 -3.76 25.43
N SER A 63 9.17 -2.44 25.60
CA SER A 63 8.83 -1.73 26.83
C SER A 63 7.35 -1.94 27.21
N ILE A 64 6.43 -1.73 26.26
CA ILE A 64 4.99 -1.96 26.47
C ILE A 64 4.74 -3.43 26.85
N SER A 65 5.33 -4.37 26.13
CA SER A 65 5.18 -5.81 26.40
C SER A 65 5.68 -6.20 27.79
N LEU A 66 6.79 -5.60 28.25
CA LEU A 66 7.30 -5.83 29.60
C LEU A 66 6.41 -5.21 30.67
N ASN A 67 5.90 -4.00 30.44
CA ASN A 67 5.01 -3.31 31.35
C ASN A 67 3.72 -4.11 31.57
N VAL A 68 3.07 -4.55 30.50
CA VAL A 68 1.83 -5.33 30.57
C VAL A 68 2.04 -6.63 31.35
N ARG A 69 3.11 -7.39 31.04
CA ARG A 69 3.43 -8.65 31.75
C ARG A 69 3.66 -8.44 33.24
N LYS A 70 4.41 -7.39 33.61
CA LYS A 70 4.67 -7.07 35.02
C LYS A 70 3.39 -6.68 35.75
N ASN A 71 2.58 -5.80 35.18
CA ASN A 71 1.34 -5.36 35.80
C ASN A 71 0.34 -6.50 35.96
N LEU A 72 0.21 -7.38 34.97
CA LEU A 72 -0.64 -8.56 35.09
C LEU A 72 -0.16 -9.47 36.24
N ALA A 73 1.13 -9.76 36.31
CA ALA A 73 1.70 -10.59 37.37
C ALA A 73 1.48 -10.01 38.78
N VAL A 74 1.67 -8.70 38.95
CA VAL A 74 1.42 -8.01 40.23
C VAL A 74 -0.05 -8.06 40.63
N ASN A 75 -0.96 -7.87 39.67
CA ASN A 75 -2.40 -7.93 39.93
C ASN A 75 -2.84 -9.33 40.33
N THR A 76 -2.35 -10.37 39.65
CA THR A 76 -2.64 -11.77 40.00
C THR A 76 -2.10 -12.11 41.39
N LEU A 77 -0.86 -11.75 41.70
CA LEU A 77 -0.28 -12.00 43.02
C LEU A 77 -1.07 -11.30 44.13
N SER A 78 -1.50 -10.05 43.89
CA SER A 78 -2.33 -9.30 44.84
C SER A 78 -3.68 -10.00 45.10
N GLN A 79 -4.31 -10.55 44.06
CA GLN A 79 -5.55 -11.32 44.20
C GLN A 79 -5.35 -12.63 44.99
N GLU A 80 -4.27 -13.36 44.73
CA GLU A 80 -3.96 -14.59 45.47
C GLU A 80 -3.73 -14.33 46.96
N ILE A 81 -3.03 -13.25 47.29
CA ILE A 81 -2.81 -12.83 48.69
C ILE A 81 -4.16 -12.54 49.36
N LEU A 82 -5.02 -11.74 48.72
CA LEU A 82 -6.35 -11.42 49.26
C LEU A 82 -7.20 -12.68 49.49
N LEU A 83 -7.22 -13.60 48.53
CA LEU A 83 -7.97 -14.86 48.66
C LEU A 83 -7.44 -15.71 49.82
N LYS A 84 -6.12 -15.75 50.01
CA LYS A 84 -5.48 -16.46 51.12
C LYS A 84 -5.83 -15.85 52.48
N GLU A 85 -5.87 -14.52 52.59
CA GLU A 85 -6.30 -13.84 53.81
C GLU A 85 -7.74 -14.22 54.19
N PHE A 86 -8.68 -14.20 53.24
CA PHE A 86 -10.06 -14.64 53.50
C PHE A 86 -10.15 -16.12 53.91
N SER A 87 -9.36 -17.00 53.29
CA SER A 87 -9.31 -18.42 53.67
C SER A 87 -8.81 -18.66 55.09
N THR A 88 -8.09 -17.72 55.69
CA THR A 88 -7.50 -17.88 57.03
C THR A 88 -8.42 -17.38 58.14
N ILE A 89 -9.51 -16.67 57.79
CA ILE A 89 -10.48 -16.09 58.73
C ILE A 89 -11.73 -16.99 58.90
N SER A 90 -11.88 -18.03 58.05
CA SER A 90 -12.96 -19.02 58.12
C SER A 90 -12.55 -20.29 58.87
#